data_AF-A0A8S9PSF8-F1
#
_entry.id   AF-A0A8S9PSF8-F1
#
_cell.length_a   1.000
_cell.length_b   1.000
_cell.length_c   1.000
_cell.angle_alpha   90.00
_cell.angle_beta   90.00
_cell.angle_gamma   90.00
#
_symmetry.space_group_name_H-M   'P 1'
#
loop_
_entity.id
_entity.type
_entity.pdbx_description
1 polymer ?
#
loop_
_entity_poly.entity_id
_entity_poly.type
_entity_poly.pdbx_seq_one_letter_code
_entity_poly.pdbx_strand_id
1 'polypeptide(L)'
;MRGFSTSMSNLPYYIDHGFGVEVFDHSEFDKWVERGVAPAIAPSLKLYQRVIDLGYRVFLLTGRKESHRVVTVENLINAGRFQNWDKLILRYT
;
A
#
# COMPACT_ATOMS: atom_id res chain seq x y z
N MET A 1 -12.85 4.55 -10.88
CA MET A 1 -11.39 4.33 -11.00
C MET A 1 -10.94 3.36 -9.90
N ARG A 2 -10.66 2.11 -10.24
CA ARG A 2 -10.01 1.13 -9.35
C ARG A 2 -8.56 1.01 -9.82
N GLY A 3 -7.60 1.51 -9.04
CA GLY A 3 -6.19 1.59 -9.46
C GLY A 3 -5.35 2.55 -8.62
N PHE A 4 -5.97 3.60 -8.07
CA PHE A 4 -5.33 4.47 -7.08
C PHE A 4 -5.53 3.91 -5.67
N SER A 5 -4.44 3.74 -4.94
CA SER A 5 -4.47 3.47 -3.50
C SER A 5 -3.47 4.38 -2.82
N THR A 6 -3.91 5.04 -1.75
CA THR A 6 -3.39 6.31 -1.21
C THR A 6 -1.87 6.46 -1.27
N SER A 7 -1.11 5.51 -0.72
CA SER A 7 0.36 5.54 -0.72
C SER A 7 1.01 4.61 -1.73
N MET A 8 0.32 3.53 -2.09
CA MET A 8 0.84 2.38 -2.86
C MET A 8 -0.10 2.11 -4.01
N SER A 9 0.36 2.03 -5.24
CA SER A 9 -0.49 1.82 -6.41
C SER A 9 -0.84 0.34 -6.61
N ASN A 10 -2.13 0.05 -6.72
CA ASN A 10 -2.64 -1.27 -7.13
C ASN A 10 -2.81 -1.35 -8.66
N LEU A 11 -2.43 -0.30 -9.41
CA LEU A 11 -2.58 -0.26 -10.87
C LEU A 11 -1.93 -1.45 -11.59
N PRO A 12 -0.74 -1.95 -11.22
CA PRO A 12 -0.16 -3.12 -11.88
C PRO A 12 -1.08 -4.35 -11.81
N TYR A 13 -1.70 -4.61 -10.65
CA TYR A 13 -2.68 -5.68 -10.52
C TYR A 13 -3.86 -5.47 -11.48
N TYR A 14 -4.42 -4.26 -11.53
CA TYR A 14 -5.57 -3.99 -12.38
C TYR A 14 -5.26 -3.99 -13.89
N ILE A 15 -4.03 -3.71 -14.31
CA ILE A 15 -3.62 -3.87 -15.72
C ILE A 15 -3.79 -5.33 -16.16
N ASP A 16 -3.40 -6.26 -15.30
CA ASP A 16 -3.49 -7.70 -15.57
C ASP A 16 -4.94 -8.24 -15.47
N HIS A 17 -5.88 -7.45 -14.95
CA HIS A 17 -7.30 -7.83 -14.71
C HIS A 17 -8.28 -6.87 -15.40
N GLY A 18 -7.94 -6.43 -16.62
CA GLY A 18 -8.81 -5.65 -17.50
C GLY A 18 -9.24 -4.29 -16.93
N PHE A 19 -8.39 -3.66 -16.10
CA PHE A 19 -8.69 -2.40 -15.40
C PHE A 19 -9.95 -2.45 -14.52
N GLY A 20 -10.29 -3.63 -14.00
CA GLY A 20 -11.43 -3.83 -13.10
C GLY A 20 -12.77 -4.04 -13.80
N VAL A 21 -12.76 -4.38 -15.09
CA VAL A 21 -13.92 -4.96 -15.78
C VAL A 21 -14.19 -6.41 -15.34
N GLU A 22 -13.14 -7.10 -14.88
CA GLU A 22 -13.25 -8.44 -14.33
C GLU A 22 -13.81 -8.42 -12.91
N VAL A 23 -14.49 -9.51 -12.53
CA VAL A 23 -14.98 -9.69 -11.16
C VAL A 23 -13.79 -9.72 -10.21
N PHE A 24 -13.84 -8.91 -9.17
CA PHE A 24 -12.75 -8.81 -8.21
C PHE A 24 -12.62 -10.10 -7.38
N ASP A 25 -11.49 -10.78 -7.50
CA ASP A 25 -11.15 -11.96 -6.71
C ASP A 25 -10.25 -11.55 -5.53
N HIS A 26 -10.79 -11.68 -4.32
CA HIS A 26 -10.09 -11.37 -3.09
C HIS A 26 -8.87 -12.28 -2.85
N SER A 27 -8.95 -13.56 -3.22
CA SER A 27 -7.85 -14.52 -3.01
C SER A 27 -6.68 -14.23 -3.94
N GLU A 28 -6.95 -13.94 -5.21
CA GLU A 28 -5.90 -13.58 -6.16
C GLU A 28 -5.27 -12.23 -5.82
N PHE A 29 -6.07 -11.25 -5.38
CA PHE A 29 -5.54 -9.99 -4.89
C PHE A 29 -4.65 -10.16 -3.66
N ASP A 30 -5.05 -10.99 -2.69
CA ASP A 30 -4.24 -11.30 -1.52
C ASP A 30 -2.90 -11.96 -1.92
N LYS A 31 -2.92 -12.93 -2.86
CA LYS A 31 -1.70 -13.53 -3.42
C LYS A 31 -0.79 -12.51 -4.10
N TRP A 32 -1.35 -11.51 -4.79
CA TRP A 32 -0.57 -10.44 -5.39
C TRP A 32 0.03 -9.51 -4.34
N VAL A 33 -0.72 -9.18 -3.27
CA VAL A 33 -0.23 -8.39 -2.14
C VAL A 33 0.97 -9.07 -1.47
N GLU A 34 0.92 -10.39 -1.30
CA GLU A 34 2.02 -11.20 -0.76
C GLU A 34 3.32 -11.16 -1.59
N ARG A 35 3.25 -10.72 -2.86
CA ARG A 35 4.46 -10.54 -3.67
C ARG A 35 5.26 -9.30 -3.29
N GLY A 36 4.66 -8.34 -2.58
CA GLY A 36 5.37 -7.13 -2.15
C GLY A 36 5.80 -6.18 -3.29
N VAL A 37 5.19 -6.28 -4.48
CA VAL A 37 5.63 -5.57 -5.71
C VAL A 37 4.85 -4.29 -6.04
N ALA A 38 4.09 -3.75 -5.08
CA ALA A 38 3.28 -2.57 -5.33
C ALA A 38 4.17 -1.31 -5.38
N PRO A 39 4.13 -0.49 -6.45
CA PRO A 39 4.94 0.73 -6.50
C PRO A 39 4.30 1.85 -5.68
N ALA A 40 5.10 2.79 -5.16
CA ALA A 40 4.57 3.97 -4.48
C ALA A 40 3.88 4.95 -5.43
N ILE A 41 2.91 5.68 -4.92
CA ILE A 41 2.35 6.85 -5.61
C ILE A 41 3.24 8.06 -5.31
N ALA A 42 3.95 8.58 -6.32
CA ALA A 42 4.98 9.60 -6.14
C ALA A 42 4.49 10.89 -5.42
N PRO A 43 3.31 11.48 -5.74
CA PRO A 43 2.78 12.61 -4.98
C PRO A 43 2.55 12.30 -3.49
N SER A 44 2.04 11.12 -3.16
CA SER A 44 1.76 10.71 -1.79
C SER A 44 3.04 10.47 -0.99
N LEU A 45 4.06 9.89 -1.63
CA LEU A 45 5.38 9.73 -1.02
C LEU A 45 6.00 11.09 -0.70
N LYS A 46 5.90 12.06 -1.61
CA LYS A 46 6.39 13.43 -1.38
C LYS A 46 5.67 14.12 -0.21
N LEU A 47 4.36 13.96 -0.13
CA LEU A 47 3.58 14.46 1.00
C LEU A 47 4.01 13.81 2.31
N TYR A 48 4.13 12.48 2.34
CA TYR A 48 4.57 11.73 3.51
C TYR A 48 5.91 12.23 4.03
N GLN A 49 6.92 12.34 3.16
CA GLN A 49 8.24 12.84 3.53
C GLN A 49 8.16 14.25 4.10
N ARG A 50 7.40 15.15 3.47
CA ARG A 50 7.25 16.53 3.96
C ARG A 50 6.62 16.59 5.36
N VAL A 51 5.63 15.75 5.63
CA VAL A 51 4.92 15.70 6.92
C VAL A 51 5.86 15.17 8.01
N ILE A 52 6.66 14.16 7.71
CA ILE A 52 7.72 13.65 8.60
C ILE A 52 8.78 14.73 8.87
N ASP A 53 9.27 15.43 7.84
CA ASP A 53 10.27 16.49 7.97
C ASP A 53 9.80 17.66 8.84
N LEU A 54 8.48 17.90 8.89
CA LEU A 54 7.84 18.91 9.73
C LEU A 54 7.66 18.45 11.19
N GLY A 55 8.05 17.21 11.53
CA GLY A 55 7.96 16.67 12.89
C GLY A 55 6.56 16.20 13.29
N TYR A 56 5.65 16.01 12.32
CA TYR A 56 4.35 15.43 12.62
C TYR A 56 4.44 13.93 12.87
N ARG A 57 3.59 13.45 13.77
CA ARG A 57 3.37 12.01 13.97
C ARG A 57 2.49 11.46 12.85
N VAL A 58 2.91 10.34 12.27
CA VAL A 58 2.22 9.72 11.13
C VAL A 58 1.76 8.32 11.47
N PHE A 59 0.45 8.10 11.30
CA PHE A 59 -0.20 6.82 11.47
C PHE A 59 -0.62 6.30 10.10
N LEU A 60 -0.18 5.09 9.75
CA LEU A 60 -0.58 4.41 8.53
C LEU A 60 -1.74 3.46 8.85
N LEU A 61 -2.87 3.64 8.18
CA LEU A 61 -4.05 2.80 8.29
C LEU A 61 -4.30 2.07 6.97
N THR A 62 -4.44 0.74 7.02
CA THR A 62 -4.66 -0.07 5.82
C THR A 62 -5.76 -1.10 6.04
N GLY A 63 -6.51 -1.40 4.97
CA GLY A 63 -7.49 -2.48 4.94
C GLY A 63 -6.87 -3.88 4.81
N ARG A 64 -5.55 -3.99 4.65
CA ARG A 64 -4.85 -5.28 4.67
C ARG A 64 -5.03 -5.96 6.02
N LYS A 65 -5.06 -7.29 6.00
CA LYS A 65 -5.13 -8.10 7.22
C LYS A 65 -3.83 -8.05 7.98
N GLU A 66 -3.91 -8.21 9.30
CA GLU A 66 -2.75 -8.32 10.19
C GLU A 66 -1.78 -9.43 9.76
N SER A 67 -2.29 -10.52 9.17
CA SER A 67 -1.49 -11.59 8.57
C SER A 67 -0.50 -11.09 7.51
N HIS A 68 -0.82 -10.00 6.81
CA HIS A 68 0.01 -9.42 5.75
C HIS A 68 0.94 -8.32 6.28
N ARG A 69 1.14 -8.20 7.61
CA ARG A 69 1.94 -7.12 8.20
C ARG A 69 3.37 -7.11 7.66
N VAL A 70 4.04 -8.27 7.66
CA VAL A 70 5.45 -8.38 7.27
C VAL A 70 5.65 -7.91 5.83
N VAL A 71 4.92 -8.50 4.89
CA VAL A 71 4.99 -8.10 3.48
C VAL A 71 4.58 -6.64 3.25
N THR A 72 3.64 -6.11 4.03
CA THR A 72 3.24 -4.70 3.93
C THR A 72 4.35 -3.75 4.35
N VAL A 73 5.07 -4.08 5.43
CA VAL A 73 6.22 -3.29 5.90
C VAL A 73 7.35 -3.32 4.87
N GLU A 74 7.71 -4.49 4.36
CA GLU A 74 8.75 -4.64 3.36
C GLU A 74 8.43 -3.83 2.09
N ASN A 75 7.18 -3.92 1.63
CA ASN A 75 6.71 -3.19 0.46
C ASN A 75 6.75 -1.66 0.69
N LEU A 76 6.34 -1.16 1.87
CA LEU A 76 6.44 0.27 2.23
C LEU A 76 7.89 0.78 2.22
N ILE A 77 8.82 -0.03 2.74
CA ILE A 77 10.25 0.32 2.76
C ILE A 77 10.81 0.35 1.33
N ASN A 78 10.51 -0.68 0.54
CA ASN A 78 11.07 -0.88 -0.81
C ASN A 78 10.48 0.09 -1.85
N ALA A 79 9.22 0.48 -1.71
CA ALA A 79 8.51 1.26 -2.74
C ALA A 79 8.90 2.75 -2.81
N GLY A 80 9.80 3.22 -1.95
CA GLY A 80 10.27 4.61 -1.97
C GLY A 80 10.65 5.19 -0.62
N ARG A 81 10.93 4.35 0.38
CA ARG A 81 11.28 4.75 1.75
C ARG A 81 10.15 5.47 2.48
N PHE A 82 8.96 4.87 2.54
CA PHE A 82 8.09 5.16 3.68
C PHE A 82 8.83 4.61 4.92
N GLN A 83 9.28 5.49 5.81
CA GLN A 83 10.03 5.15 7.03
C GLN A 83 9.62 6.13 8.13
N ASN A 84 9.87 5.77 9.40
CA ASN A 84 9.60 6.63 10.56
C ASN A 84 8.12 6.95 10.81
N TRP A 85 7.20 6.05 10.41
CA TRP A 85 5.82 6.14 10.89
C TRP A 85 5.75 5.74 12.37
N ASP A 86 4.87 6.37 13.14
CA ASP A 86 4.67 6.06 14.56
C ASP A 86 3.94 4.73 14.75
N LYS A 87 2.98 4.44 13.87
CA LYS A 87 2.18 3.21 13.95
C LYS A 87 1.64 2.79 12.60
N LEU A 88 1.65 1.48 12.35
CA LEU A 88 0.96 0.83 11.24
C LEU A 88 -0.21 0.00 11.81
N ILE A 89 -1.43 0.40 11.46
CA ILE A 89 -2.70 -0.20 11.87
C ILE A 89 -3.25 -1.01 10.69
N LEU A 90 -3.37 -2.33 10.87
CA LEU A 90 -3.99 -3.24 9.91
C LEU A 90 -5.32 -3.77 10.47
N ARG A 91 -6.08 -4.47 9.62
CA ARG A 91 -7.37 -5.06 9.97
C ARG A 91 -7.18 -6.39 10.70
N TYR A 92 -7.91 -6.61 11.79
CA TYR A 92 -7.86 -7.84 12.59
C TYR A 92 -8.69 -9.01 12.04
N THR A 93 -9.42 -8.83 10.92
CA THR A 93 -10.40 -9.78 10.37
C THR A 93 -10.24 -10.03 8.87
#